data_AF-A0A536TME7-F1
#
_entry.id   AF-A0A536TME7-F1
#
_cell.length_a   1.000
_cell.length_b   1.000
_cell.length_c   1.000
_cell.angle_alpha   90.00
_cell.angle_beta   90.00
_cell.angle_gamma   90.00
#
_symmetry.space_group_name_H-M   'P 1'
#
loop_
_entity.id
_entity.type
_entity.pdbx_description
1 polymer ?
#
loop_
_entity_poly.entity_id
_entity_poly.type
_entity_poly.pdbx_seq_one_letter_code
_entity_poly.pdbx_strand_id
1 'polypeptide(L)' 'TSVKPGTAMDPKVKEFLRYVLSQEGQADVMRDGKYLPLTAEVVQEQLKKLD' A
#
# COMPACT_ATOMS: atom_id res chain seq x y z
N THR A 1 0.19 -14.51 -13.35
CA THR A 1 1.46 -14.31 -14.08
C THR A 1 2.48 -13.78 -13.11
N SER A 2 3.61 -14.44 -12.91
CA SER A 2 4.64 -13.96 -11.96
C SER A 2 5.40 -12.79 -12.57
N VAL A 3 5.51 -11.67 -11.84
CA VAL A 3 6.33 -10.52 -12.24
C VAL A 3 7.78 -10.85 -11.90
N LYS A 4 8.69 -10.73 -12.86
CA LYS A 4 10.11 -11.00 -12.60
C LYS A 4 10.67 -9.97 -11.61
N PRO A 5 11.40 -10.39 -10.56
CA PRO A 5 12.10 -9.46 -9.67
C PRO A 5 12.99 -8.49 -10.47
N GLY A 6 12.99 -7.21 -10.11
CA GLY A 6 13.73 -6.16 -10.82
C GLY A 6 13.02 -5.54 -12.03
N THR A 7 11.84 -6.05 -12.41
CA THR A 7 10.99 -5.35 -13.40
C THR A 7 10.39 -4.10 -12.77
N ALA A 8 10.36 -2.99 -13.51
CA ALA A 8 9.67 -1.78 -13.07
C ALA A 8 8.20 -2.10 -12.77
N MET A 9 7.70 -1.60 -11.63
CA MET A 9 6.31 -1.77 -11.22
C MET A 9 5.38 -1.04 -12.20
N ASP A 10 4.24 -1.66 -12.52
CA ASP A 10 3.20 -1.01 -13.31
C ASP A 10 2.70 0.26 -12.59
N PRO A 11 2.64 1.42 -13.26
CA PRO A 11 2.17 2.67 -12.66
C PRO A 11 0.80 2.55 -11.97
N LYS A 12 -0.13 1.77 -12.52
CA LYS A 12 -1.46 1.58 -11.92
C LYS A 12 -1.39 0.81 -10.61
N VAL A 13 -0.48 -0.16 -10.53
CA VAL A 13 -0.24 -0.91 -9.30
C VAL A 13 0.43 -0.01 -8.26
N LYS A 14 1.38 0.84 -8.66
CA LYS A 14 2.00 1.83 -7.78
C LYS A 14 0.96 2.76 -7.16
N GLU A 15 0.06 3.31 -7.97
CA GLU A 15 -0.99 4.21 -7.49
C GLU A 15 -2.01 3.51 -6.59
N PHE A 16 -2.39 2.27 -6.91
CA PHE A 16 -3.24 1.47 -6.03
C PHE A 16 -2.59 1.27 -4.65
N LEU A 17 -1.29 0.93 -4.61
CA LEU A 17 -0.57 0.78 -3.35
C LEU A 17 -0.44 2.11 -2.59
N ARG A 18 -0.26 3.25 -3.28
CA ARG A 18 -0.28 4.57 -2.65
C ARG A 18 -1.63 4.86 -2.00
N TYR A 19 -2.74 4.53 -2.66
CA TYR A 19 -4.08 4.67 -2.08
C TYR A 19 -4.26 3.76 -0.85
N VAL A 20 -3.91 2.48 -0.94
CA VAL A 20 -4.04 1.53 0.19
C VAL A 20 -3.24 2.00 1.40
N LEU A 21 -2.03 2.54 1.19
CA LEU A 21 -1.15 3.06 2.25
C LEU A 21 -1.52 4.49 2.69
N SER A 22 -2.44 5.16 2.01
CA SER A 22 -2.88 6.52 2.37
C SER A 22 -3.73 6.52 3.64
N GLN A 23 -3.92 7.70 4.23
CA GLN A 23 -4.85 7.87 5.34
C GLN A 23 -6.27 7.40 5.00
N GLU A 24 -6.73 7.68 3.77
CA GLU A 24 -8.06 7.26 3.30
C GLU A 24 -8.17 5.73 3.23
N GLY A 25 -7.20 5.07 2.58
CA GLY A 25 -7.17 3.62 2.50
C GLY A 25 -7.11 2.95 3.88
N GLN A 26 -6.34 3.49 4.81
CA GLN A 26 -6.28 2.97 6.18
C GLN A 26 -7.59 3.23 6.96
N ALA A 27 -8.29 4.34 6.71
CA ALA A 27 -9.61 4.60 7.29
C ALA A 27 -10.66 3.60 6.77
N ASP A 28 -10.57 3.20 5.50
CA ASP A 28 -11.46 2.19 4.93
C ASP A 28 -11.21 0.79 5.52
N VAL A 29 -9.94 0.43 5.77
CA VAL A 29 -9.60 -0.81 6.50
C VAL A 29 -10.22 -0.81 7.90
N MET A 30 -10.09 0.29 8.63
CA MET A 30 -10.68 0.44 9.96
C MET A 30 -12.21 0.35 9.91
N ARG A 31 -12.84 0.89 8.87
CA ARG A 31 -14.30 0.84 8.65
C ARG A 31 -14.82 -0.57 8.35
N ASP A 32 -14.08 -1.36 7.55
CA ASP A 32 -14.45 -2.75 7.27
C ASP A 32 -14.39 -3.61 8.55
N GLY A 33 -13.54 -3.24 9.51
CA GLY A 33 -13.49 -3.81 10.85
C GLY A 33 -13.00 -5.26 10.92
N LYS A 34 -12.72 -5.91 9.79
CA LYS A 34 -12.15 -7.26 9.71
C LYS A 34 -10.65 -7.28 9.98
N TYR A 35 -9.97 -6.16 9.76
CA TYR A 35 -8.53 -6.02 9.91
C TYR A 35 -8.18 -4.75 10.68
N LEU A 36 -7.01 -4.77 11.31
CA LEU A 36 -6.46 -3.58 11.95
C LEU A 36 -5.77 -2.71 10.89
N PRO A 37 -5.92 -1.38 10.94
CA PRO A 37 -5.12 -0.49 10.13
C PRO A 37 -3.64 -0.60 10.53
N LEU A 38 -2.76 -0.34 9.57
CA LEU A 38 -1.33 -0.27 9.79
C LEU A 38 -0.98 0.94 10.65
N THR A 39 0.09 0.82 11.44
CA THR A 39 0.65 1.96 12.14
C THR A 39 1.29 2.94 11.16
N ALA A 40 1.38 4.21 11.55
CA ALA A 40 2.02 5.23 10.74
C ALA A 40 3.47 4.85 10.37
N GLU A 41 4.20 4.24 11.29
CA GLU A 41 5.58 3.77 11.07
C GLU A 41 5.65 2.73 9.93
N VAL A 42 4.80 1.71 9.98
CA VAL A 42 4.76 0.66 8.94
C VAL A 42 4.35 1.23 7.59
N VAL A 43 3.38 2.15 7.56
CA VAL A 43 2.97 2.85 6.33
C VAL A 43 4.15 3.60 5.71
N GLN A 44 4.89 4.37 6.51
CA GLN A 44 6.06 5.12 6.02
C GLN A 44 7.16 4.19 5.48
N GLU A 45 7.40 3.05 6.14
CA GLU A 45 8.34 2.05 5.65
C GLU A 45 7.93 1.43 4.32
N GLN A 46 6.63 1.15 4.10
CA GLN A 46 6.17 0.60 2.83
C GLN A 46 6.19 1.66 1.72
N LEU A 47 5.83 2.91 2.02
CA LEU A 47 5.91 4.00 1.04
C LEU A 47 7.34 4.18 0.51
N LYS A 48 8.35 4.10 1.39
CA LYS A 48 9.78 4.16 0.99
C LYS A 48 10.21 3.06 0.03
N LYS A 49 9.51 1.93 -0.02
CA LYS A 49 9.81 0.83 -0.96
C LYS A 49 9.15 1.02 -2.33
N LEU A 50 8.22 1.97 -2.44
CA LEU A 50 7.55 2.29 -3.70
C LEU A 50 8.32 3.34 -4.51
N ASP A 51 9.25 4.06 -3.89
CA ASP A 51 10.15 5.02 -4.52
C ASP A 51 11.49 4.35 -4.88
#